data_AF-A0A2T2RL67-F1
#
_entry.id   AF-A0A2T2RL67-F1
#
_cell.length_a   1.000
_cell.length_b   1.000
_cell.length_c   1.000
_cell.angle_alpha   90.00
_cell.angle_beta   90.00
_cell.angle_gamma   90.00
#
_symmetry.space_group_name_H-M   'P 1'
#
loop_
_entity.id
_entity.type
_entity.pdbx_description
1 polymer ?
#
loop_
_entity_poly.entity_id
_entity_poly.type
_entity_poly.pdbx_seq_one_letter_code
_entity_poly.pdbx_strand_id
1 'polypeptide(L)'
;MSRQPRGLSHAINLARQAEALDRIDRARRAYEQAMDIDPKTPEVLAEVGQFHLDHGSPETARRLLEDAVGERADQARWWLALAQARAATGDEPGAQVARERAVEIDPDVERAADA
;
A
#
# COMPACT_ATOMS: atom_id res chain seq x y z
N MET A 1 4.77 24.48 -11.71
CA MET A 1 4.44 23.49 -12.76
C MET A 1 3.72 22.33 -12.09
N SER A 2 2.40 22.39 -12.01
CA SER A 2 1.58 21.39 -11.34
C SER A 2 1.37 20.21 -12.29
N ARG A 3 2.19 19.16 -12.19
CA ARG A 3 1.93 17.89 -12.87
C ARG A 3 0.55 17.42 -12.43
N GLN A 4 -0.33 17.17 -13.40
CA GLN A 4 -1.73 16.93 -13.08
C GLN A 4 -1.90 15.62 -12.29
N PRO A 5 -2.63 15.61 -11.16
CA PRO A 5 -2.95 14.39 -10.41
C PRO A 5 -3.84 13.40 -11.20
N ARG A 6 -4.34 13.81 -12.38
CA ARG A 6 -5.17 12.98 -13.27
C ARG A 6 -4.45 11.75 -13.84
N GLY A 7 -3.11 11.79 -13.98
CA GLY A 7 -2.34 10.62 -14.41
C GLY A 7 -2.19 9.57 -13.31
N LEU A 8 -1.98 10.04 -12.07
CA LEU A 8 -1.70 9.19 -10.91
C LEU A 8 -2.90 8.34 -10.51
N SER A 9 -4.05 8.99 -10.26
CA SER A 9 -5.28 8.27 -9.89
C SER A 9 -5.75 7.35 -11.01
N HIS A 10 -5.50 7.70 -12.27
CA HIS A 10 -5.82 6.85 -13.42
C HIS A 10 -4.92 5.60 -13.47
N ALA A 11 -3.61 5.75 -13.26
CA ALA A 11 -2.67 4.64 -13.21
C ALA A 11 -2.97 3.68 -12.05
N ILE A 12 -3.28 4.20 -10.84
CA ILE A 12 -3.68 3.38 -9.69
C ILE A 12 -4.98 2.63 -9.98
N ASN A 13 -5.98 3.27 -10.61
CA ASN A 13 -7.24 2.60 -10.95
C ASN A 13 -7.04 1.50 -12.01
N LEU A 14 -6.17 1.73 -12.99
CA LEU A 14 -5.80 0.71 -13.97
C LEU A 14 -5.07 -0.46 -13.32
N ALA A 15 -4.19 -0.19 -12.34
CA ALA A 15 -3.47 -1.20 -11.61
C ALA A 15 -4.43 -2.12 -10.84
N ARG A 16 -5.29 -1.53 -9.99
CA ARG A 16 -6.31 -2.27 -9.23
C ARG A 16 -7.25 -3.09 -10.12
N GLN A 17 -7.70 -2.51 -11.24
CA GLN A 17 -8.53 -3.25 -12.19
C GLN A 17 -7.77 -4.41 -12.83
N ALA A 18 -6.49 -4.24 -13.13
CA ALA A 18 -5.67 -5.31 -13.67
C ALA A 18 -5.43 -6.43 -12.64
N GLU A 19 -5.25 -6.11 -11.36
CA GLU A 19 -5.17 -7.09 -10.27
C GLU A 19 -6.46 -7.90 -10.13
N ALA A 20 -7.62 -7.22 -10.13
CA ALA A 20 -8.92 -7.88 -10.09
C ALA A 20 -9.18 -8.81 -11.30
N LEU A 21 -8.43 -8.63 -12.39
CA LEU A 21 -8.48 -9.45 -13.60
C LEU A 21 -7.35 -10.49 -13.67
N ASP A 22 -6.57 -10.68 -12.59
CA ASP A 22 -5.40 -11.56 -12.52
C ASP A 22 -4.30 -11.23 -13.55
N ARG A 23 -4.27 -9.97 -14.02
CA ARG A 23 -3.31 -9.48 -15.03
C ARG A 23 -2.13 -8.80 -14.36
N ILE A 24 -1.33 -9.61 -13.65
CA ILE A 24 -0.26 -9.13 -12.77
C ILE A 24 0.78 -8.27 -13.50
N ASP A 25 1.17 -8.64 -14.72
CA ASP A 25 2.11 -7.84 -15.54
C ASP A 25 1.56 -6.45 -15.86
N ARG A 26 0.25 -6.33 -16.05
CA ARG A 26 -0.41 -5.08 -16.39
C ARG A 26 -0.58 -4.20 -15.16
N ALA A 27 -0.88 -4.80 -14.02
CA ALA A 27 -0.91 -4.13 -12.72
C ALA A 27 0.46 -3.55 -12.38
N ARG A 28 1.51 -4.37 -12.49
CA ARG A 28 2.91 -3.94 -12.28
C ARG A 28 3.27 -2.73 -13.13
N ARG A 29 3.01 -2.77 -14.45
CA ARG A 29 3.32 -1.64 -15.34
C ARG A 29 2.54 -0.38 -14.98
N ALA A 30 1.29 -0.51 -14.57
CA ALA A 30 0.49 0.63 -14.14
C ALA A 30 1.02 1.24 -12.83
N TYR A 31 1.48 0.42 -11.89
CA TYR A 31 2.17 0.88 -10.68
C TYR A 31 3.52 1.52 -10.98
N GLU A 32 4.32 0.96 -11.89
CA GLU A 32 5.57 1.57 -12.36
C GLU A 32 5.32 2.96 -12.98
N GLN A 33 4.26 3.10 -13.78
CA GLN A 33 3.84 4.40 -14.31
C GLN A 33 3.41 5.38 -13.21
N ALA A 34 2.70 4.90 -12.19
CA ALA A 34 2.31 5.73 -11.06
C ALA A 34 3.55 6.27 -10.31
N MET A 35 4.56 5.41 -10.09
CA MET A 35 5.82 5.81 -9.47
C MET A 35 6.68 6.73 -10.34
N ASP A 36 6.63 6.61 -11.68
CA ASP A 36 7.36 7.52 -12.58
C ASP A 36 6.77 8.95 -12.57
N ILE A 37 5.44 9.05 -12.43
CA ILE A 37 4.73 10.33 -12.37
C ILE A 37 5.08 11.07 -11.08
N ASP A 38 4.93 10.39 -9.93
CA ASP A 38 5.25 10.95 -8.61
C ASP A 38 5.71 9.85 -7.62
N PRO A 39 7.03 9.60 -7.52
CA PRO A 39 7.57 8.48 -6.75
C PRO A 39 7.48 8.65 -5.23
N LYS A 40 7.10 9.85 -4.74
CA LYS A 40 7.09 10.19 -3.31
C LYS A 40 5.68 10.41 -2.77
N THR A 41 4.66 10.16 -3.57
CA THR A 41 3.29 10.29 -3.09
C THR A 41 2.97 9.12 -2.16
N PRO A 42 2.57 9.37 -0.89
CA PRO A 42 2.33 8.30 0.08
C PRO A 42 1.20 7.35 -0.35
N GLU A 43 0.22 7.86 -1.11
CA GLU A 43 -0.83 7.01 -1.70
C GLU A 43 -0.26 6.00 -2.70
N VAL A 44 0.70 6.39 -3.55
CA VAL A 44 1.32 5.48 -4.51
C VAL A 44 2.17 4.46 -3.79
N LEU A 45 2.98 4.89 -2.82
CA LEU A 45 3.81 4.02 -2.00
C LEU A 45 2.98 2.95 -1.31
N ALA A 46 1.84 3.34 -0.72
CA ALA A 46 0.94 2.40 -0.07
C ALA A 46 0.28 1.41 -1.05
N GLU A 47 -0.20 1.87 -2.20
CA GLU A 47 -0.86 0.99 -3.19
C GLU A 47 0.14 0.01 -3.82
N VAL A 48 1.35 0.47 -4.17
CA VAL A 48 2.41 -0.41 -4.68
C VAL A 48 2.90 -1.37 -3.58
N GLY A 49 2.97 -0.89 -2.34
CA GLY A 49 3.29 -1.70 -1.18
C GLY A 49 2.27 -2.83 -0.96
N GLN A 50 0.98 -2.52 -1.02
CA GLN A 50 -0.11 -3.49 -0.94
C GLN A 50 0.00 -4.52 -2.07
N PHE A 51 0.19 -4.08 -3.32
CA PHE A 51 0.43 -4.99 -4.45
C PHE A 51 1.60 -5.95 -4.16
N HIS A 52 2.73 -5.45 -3.66
CA HIS A 52 3.86 -6.32 -3.33
C HIS A 52 3.54 -7.31 -2.21
N LEU A 53 2.69 -6.95 -1.25
CA LEU A 53 2.27 -7.83 -0.18
C LEU A 53 1.43 -8.99 -0.74
N ASP A 54 0.44 -8.66 -1.58
CA ASP A 54 -0.48 -9.63 -2.19
C ASP A 54 0.23 -10.58 -3.17
N HIS A 55 1.29 -10.10 -3.83
CA HIS A 55 2.05 -10.87 -4.83
C HIS A 55 3.36 -11.47 -4.29
N GLY A 56 3.46 -11.68 -2.97
CA GLY A 56 4.53 -12.48 -2.37
C GLY A 56 5.89 -11.81 -2.26
N SER A 57 5.92 -10.47 -2.23
CA SER A 57 7.12 -9.65 -1.99
C SER A 57 7.01 -8.82 -0.69
N PRO A 58 6.82 -9.45 0.49
CA PRO A 58 6.52 -8.74 1.72
C PRO A 58 7.65 -7.82 2.21
N GLU A 59 8.92 -8.12 1.93
CA GLU A 59 10.03 -7.21 2.25
C GLU A 59 9.96 -5.87 1.51
N THR A 60 9.58 -5.91 0.23
CA THR A 60 9.38 -4.71 -0.58
C THR A 60 8.15 -3.95 -0.12
N ALA A 61 7.06 -4.67 0.14
CA ALA A 61 5.83 -4.12 0.69
C ALA A 61 6.10 -3.34 1.98
N ARG A 62 6.82 -3.96 2.92
CA ARG A 62 7.17 -3.38 4.21
C ARG A 62 7.86 -2.02 4.03
N ARG A 63 8.90 -1.94 3.20
CA ARG A 63 9.65 -0.69 2.98
C ARG A 63 8.76 0.42 2.42
N LEU A 64 7.99 0.12 1.38
CA LEU A 64 7.11 1.10 0.74
C LEU A 64 6.00 1.57 1.69
N LEU A 65 5.45 0.67 2.49
CA LEU A 65 4.43 0.99 3.48
C LEU A 65 5.00 1.78 4.67
N GLU A 66 6.24 1.50 5.09
CA GLU A 66 6.96 2.30 6.10
C GLU A 66 7.17 3.74 5.62
N ASP A 67 7.57 3.93 4.36
CA ASP A 67 7.69 5.27 3.77
C ASP A 67 6.31 5.96 3.69
N ALA A 68 5.26 5.23 3.28
CA ALA A 68 3.92 5.78 3.17
C ALA A 68 3.36 6.29 4.51
N VAL A 69 3.46 5.48 5.57
CA VAL A 69 2.97 5.86 6.91
C VAL A 69 3.88 6.88 7.59
N GLY A 70 5.17 6.92 7.24
CA GLY A 70 6.12 7.93 7.71
C GLY A 70 5.80 9.32 7.17
N GLU A 71 5.40 9.41 5.90
CA GLU A 71 4.95 10.67 5.29
C GLU A 71 3.54 11.05 5.73
N ARG A 72 2.61 10.07 5.83
CA ARG A 72 1.22 10.32 6.19
C ARG A 72 0.64 9.18 7.04
N ALA A 73 0.47 9.48 8.32
CA ALA A 73 0.11 8.50 9.35
C ALA A 73 -1.40 8.38 9.63
N ASP A 74 -2.29 9.14 8.97
CA ASP A 74 -3.74 9.18 9.24
C ASP A 74 -4.56 8.08 8.53
N GLN A 75 -3.91 7.13 7.86
CA GLN A 75 -4.59 6.10 7.09
C GLN A 75 -4.49 4.73 7.76
N ALA A 76 -5.54 4.33 8.49
CA ALA A 76 -5.60 3.05 9.22
C ALA A 76 -5.26 1.84 8.34
N ARG A 77 -5.80 1.79 7.10
CA ARG A 77 -5.54 0.70 6.15
C ARG A 77 -4.06 0.52 5.80
N TRP A 78 -3.28 1.60 5.78
CA TRP A 78 -1.83 1.53 5.48
C TRP A 78 -1.05 0.94 6.65
N TRP A 79 -1.47 1.24 7.88
CA TRP A 79 -0.93 0.63 9.08
C TRP A 79 -1.26 -0.87 9.17
N LEU A 80 -2.46 -1.30 8.76
CA LEU A 80 -2.77 -2.72 8.65
C LEU A 80 -1.92 -3.43 7.59
N ALA A 81 -1.80 -2.85 6.40
CA ALA A 81 -0.95 -3.41 5.35
C ALA A 81 0.51 -3.52 5.84
N LEU A 82 1.01 -2.50 6.54
CA LEU A 82 2.35 -2.54 7.14
C LEU A 82 2.45 -3.65 8.19
N ALA A 83 1.43 -3.83 9.02
CA ALA A 83 1.40 -4.90 10.01
C ALA A 83 1.49 -6.28 9.35
N GLN A 84 0.70 -6.50 8.30
CA GLN A 84 0.72 -7.75 7.54
C GLN A 84 2.09 -7.98 6.89
N ALA A 85 2.68 -6.95 6.29
CA ALA A 85 4.02 -7.03 5.70
C ALA A 85 5.08 -7.36 6.76
N ARG A 86 5.02 -6.72 7.93
CA ARG A 86 5.94 -7.01 9.04
C ARG A 86 5.80 -8.44 9.55
N ALA A 87 4.57 -8.90 9.78
CA ALA A 87 4.30 -10.28 10.19
C ALA A 87 4.83 -11.29 9.16
N ALA A 88 4.60 -11.05 7.87
CA ALA A 88 5.11 -11.90 6.78
C ALA A 88 6.65 -11.92 6.71
N THR A 89 7.32 -10.84 7.12
CA THR A 89 8.80 -10.79 7.23
C THR A 89 9.36 -11.27 8.58
N GLY A 90 8.50 -11.71 9.51
CA GLY A 90 8.89 -12.20 10.83
C GLY A 90 9.07 -11.12 11.92
N ASP A 91 8.75 -9.86 11.63
CA ASP A 91 8.76 -8.75 12.59
C ASP A 91 7.42 -8.67 13.34
N GLU A 92 7.09 -9.72 14.09
CA GLU A 92 5.83 -9.80 14.84
C GLU A 92 5.64 -8.65 15.85
N PRO A 93 6.69 -8.21 16.60
CA PRO A 93 6.54 -7.08 17.52
C PRO A 93 6.13 -5.78 16.81
N GLY A 94 6.75 -5.46 15.67
CA GLY A 94 6.39 -4.24 14.93
C GLY A 94 5.10 -4.40 14.12
N ALA A 95 4.69 -5.62 13.80
CA ALA A 95 3.37 -5.90 13.26
C ALA A 95 2.27 -5.57 14.27
N GLN A 96 2.43 -5.98 15.53
CA GLN A 96 1.48 -5.66 16.59
C GLN A 96 1.34 -4.15 16.79
N VAL A 97 2.46 -3.43 16.87
CA VAL A 97 2.45 -1.96 17.00
C VAL A 97 1.71 -1.31 15.82
N ALA A 98 1.94 -1.81 14.60
CA ALA A 98 1.25 -1.27 13.42
C ALA A 98 -0.26 -1.57 13.43
N ARG A 99 -0.70 -2.74 13.92
CA ARG A 99 -2.13 -3.03 14.13
C ARG A 99 -2.75 -2.11 15.17
N GLU A 100 -2.07 -1.91 16.30
CA GLU A 100 -2.54 -0.99 17.34
C GLU A 100 -2.74 0.41 16.76
N ARG A 101 -1.78 0.91 15.98
CA ARG A 101 -1.94 2.20 15.27
C ARG A 101 -3.14 2.22 14.33
N ALA A 102 -3.37 1.16 13.58
CA ALA A 102 -4.50 1.08 12.67
C ALA A 102 -5.83 1.21 13.42
N VAL A 103 -5.99 0.45 14.51
CA VAL A 103 -7.21 0.45 15.35
C VAL A 103 -7.38 1.76 16.12
N GLU A 104 -6.29 2.42 16.52
CA GLU A 104 -6.34 3.77 17.10
C GLU A 104 -6.92 4.80 16.13
N ILE A 105 -6.59 4.70 14.84
CA ILE A 105 -7.06 5.62 13.80
C ILE A 105 -8.49 5.30 13.38
N ASP A 106 -8.76 4.02 13.12
CA ASP A 106 -10.09 3.53 12.76
C ASP A 106 -10.33 2.17 13.43
N PRO A 107 -11.15 2.13 14.50
CA PRO A 107 -11.43 0.90 15.23
C PRO A 107 -12.13 -0.19 14.42
N ASP A 108 -12.74 0.12 13.26
CA ASP A 108 -13.41 -0.88 12.42
C ASP A 108 -12.53 -1.39 11.27
N VAL A 109 -11.30 -0.87 11.15
CA VAL A 109 -10.39 -1.19 10.05
C VAL A 109 -10.07 -2.68 9.93
N GLU A 110 -9.97 -3.39 11.06
CA GLU A 110 -9.72 -4.85 11.05
C GLU A 110 -10.90 -5.63 10.47
N ARG A 111 -12.15 -5.17 10.70
CA ARG A 111 -13.32 -5.82 10.08
C ARG A 111 -13.36 -5.59 8.57
N ALA A 112 -12.96 -4.40 8.12
CA ALA A 112 -12.94 -4.05 6.71
C ALA A 112 -11.85 -4.78 5.91
N ALA A 113 -10.79 -5.26 6.57
CA ALA A 113 -9.70 -5.98 5.92
C ALA A 113 -9.97 -7.49 5.76
N ASP A 114 -10.88 -8.05 6.57
CA ASP A 114 -11.24 -9.48 6.58
C ASP A 114 -12.52 -9.79 5.76
N ALA A 115 -13.12 -8.77 5.12
CA ALA A 115 -14.39 -8.83 4.38
C ALA A 115 -14.20 -8.81 2.86
#